data_AF-A0A839AQZ6-F1
#
_entry.id   AF-A0A839AQZ6-F1
#
_cell.length_a   1.000
_cell.length_b   1.000
_cell.length_c   1.000
_cell.angle_alpha   90.00
_cell.angle_beta   90.00
_cell.angle_gamma   90.00
#
_symmetry.space_group_name_H-M   'P 1'
#
loop_
_entity.id
_entity.type
_entity.pdbx_description
1 polymer ?
#
loop_
_entity_poly.entity_id
_entity_poly.type
_entity_poly.pdbx_seq_one_letter_code
_entity_poly.pdbx_strand_id
1 'polypeptide(L)' 'MIYSVLSIIVGVISLYFVFKLYKEDDNLWDVSTSFSGLVGSIILIIVGFISLFKGWG' A
#
# COMPACT_ATOMS: atom_id res chain seq x y z
N MET A 1 -2.18 1.44 18.91
CA MET A 1 -0.86 1.72 18.37
C MET A 1 -0.43 0.56 17.49
N ILE A 2 -0.52 -0.68 18.00
CA ILE A 2 -0.23 -1.92 17.26
C ILE A 2 -0.96 -2.02 15.91
N TYR A 3 -2.27 -1.75 15.85
CA TYR A 3 -3.01 -1.84 14.58
C TYR A 3 -2.58 -0.79 13.55
N SER A 4 -2.27 0.43 14.01
CA SER A 4 -1.77 1.51 13.15
C SER A 4 -0.38 1.18 12.58
N VAL A 5 0.51 0.61 13.41
CA VAL A 5 1.83 0.13 12.99
C VAL A 5 1.71 -1.05 12.02
N LEU A 6 0.84 -2.02 12.31
CA LEU A 6 0.57 -3.15 11.42
C LEU A 6 0.03 -2.68 10.05
N SER A 7 -0.86 -1.70 10.02
CA SER A 7 -1.36 -1.10 8.78
C SER A 7 -0.23 -0.51 7.93
N ILE A 8 0.69 0.22 8.56
CA ILE A 8 1.86 0.79 7.87
C ILE A 8 2.74 -0.33 7.31
N ILE A 9 3.04 -1.36 8.12
CA ILE A 9 3.88 -2.50 7.70
C ILE A 9 3.25 -3.24 6.52
N VAL A 10 1.96 -3.56 6.60
CA VAL A 10 1.24 -4.23 5.51
C VAL A 10 1.23 -3.37 4.24
N GLY A 11 1.00 -2.06 4.38
CA GLY A 11 1.06 -1.14 3.24
C GLY A 11 2.44 -1.12 2.57
N VAL A 12 3.52 -1.08 3.34
CA VAL A 12 4.90 -1.11 2.81
C VAL A 12 5.21 -2.45 2.13
N ILE A 13 4.80 -3.57 2.72
CA ILE A 13 4.99 -4.91 2.14
C ILE A 13 4.23 -5.03 0.82
N SER A 14 2.97 -4.61 0.77
CA SER A 14 2.16 -4.62 -0.44
C SER A 14 2.80 -3.76 -1.54
N LEU A 15 3.31 -2.58 -1.19
CA LEU A 15 4.00 -1.69 -2.13
C LEU A 15 5.27 -2.36 -2.69
N TYR A 16 6.05 -3.04 -1.85
CA TYR A 16 7.20 -3.84 -2.29
C TYR A 16 6.79 -4.95 -3.28
N PHE A 17 5.71 -5.68 -3.00
CA PHE A 17 5.22 -6.72 -3.91
C PHE A 17 4.71 -6.14 -5.23
N VAL A 18 4.02 -5.00 -5.21
CA VAL A 18 3.57 -4.34 -6.45
C VAL A 18 4.76 -3.97 -7.31
N PHE A 19 5.83 -3.40 -6.75
CA PHE A 19 7.05 -3.09 -7.51
C PHE A 19 7.80 -4.35 -7.96
N LYS A 20 7.86 -5.39 -7.13
CA LYS A 20 8.54 -6.64 -7.46
C LYS A 20 7.82 -7.45 -8.55
N LEU A 21 6.50 -7.37 -8.57
CA LEU A 21 5.64 -8.06 -9.54
C LEU A 21 5.30 -7.19 -10.75
N TYR A 22 5.72 -5.92 -10.76
CA TYR A 22 5.64 -5.05 -11.92
C TYR A 22 6.53 -5.62 -13.04
N LYS A 23 5.96 -6.53 -13.82
CA LYS A 23 6.52 -6.98 -15.09
C LYS A 23 6.10 -6.00 -16.16
N GLU A 24 7.03 -5.70 -17.05
CA GLU A 24 6.87 -4.85 -18.22
C GLU A 24 6.08 -5.60 -19.30
N ASP A 25 4.85 -6.00 -18.96
CA ASP A 25 3.87 -6.54 -19.91
C ASP A 25 2.94 -5.39 -20.32
N ASP A 26 2.79 -5.15 -21.62
CA ASP A 26 1.94 -4.10 -22.20
C ASP A 26 0.43 -4.37 -22.04
N ASN A 27 0.09 -5.41 -21.27
CA ASN A 27 -1.29 -5.79 -21.02
C ASN A 27 -1.96 -4.75 -20.10
N LEU A 28 -2.95 -4.04 -20.64
CA LEU A 28 -3.69 -2.98 -19.94
C LEU A 28 -4.30 -3.46 -18.61
N TRP A 29 -4.63 -4.75 -18.51
CA TRP A 29 -5.15 -5.35 -17.27
C TRP A 29 -4.07 -5.48 -16.18
N ASP A 30 -2.84 -5.84 -16.53
CA ASP A 30 -1.72 -5.93 -15.59
C ASP A 30 -1.26 -4.54 -15.13
N VAL A 31 -1.25 -3.57 -16.05
CA VAL A 31 -0.97 -2.16 -15.74
C VAL A 31 -2.02 -1.61 -14.79
N SER A 32 -3.32 -1.82 -15.08
CA SER A 32 -4.40 -1.33 -14.22
C SER A 32 -4.35 -1.99 -12.84
N THR A 33 -4.08 -3.30 -12.76
CA THR A 33 -4.02 -4.04 -11.49
C THR A 33 -2.82 -3.58 -10.65
N SER A 34 -1.66 -3.37 -11.29
CA SER A 34 -0.46 -2.86 -10.63
C SER A 34 -0.67 -1.43 -10.12
N PHE A 35 -1.31 -0.57 -10.92
CA PHE A 35 -1.62 0.80 -10.52
C PHE A 35 -2.61 0.84 -9.35
N SER A 36 -3.66 0.01 -9.37
CA SER A 36 -4.59 -0.15 -8.25
C SER A 36 -3.89 -0.67 -6.99
N GLY A 37 -2.95 -1.61 -7.12
CA GLY A 37 -2.12 -2.11 -6.01
C GLY A 37 -1.23 -1.01 -5.41
N LEU A 38 -0.63 -0.18 -6.25
CA LEU A 38 0.18 0.98 -5.85
C LEU A 38 -0.66 1.99 -5.07
N VAL A 39 -1.79 2.43 -5.64
CA VAL A 39 -2.70 3.40 -5.03
C VAL A 39 -3.26 2.85 -3.71
N GLY A 40 -3.70 1.59 -3.70
CA GLY A 40 -4.22 0.93 -2.50
C GLY A 40 -3.18 0.87 -1.38
N SER A 41 -1.94 0.50 -1.69
CA SER A 41 -0.85 0.43 -0.72
C SER A 41 -0.52 1.81 -0.13
N ILE A 42 -0.47 2.85 -0.96
CA ILE A 42 -0.23 4.23 -0.52
C ILE A 42 -1.34 4.72 0.42
N ILE A 43 -2.61 4.50 0.06
CA ILE A 43 -3.76 4.87 0.91
C ILE A 43 -3.67 4.16 2.27
N LEU A 44 -3.32 2.87 2.28
CA LEU A 44 -3.24 2.08 3.50
C LEU A 44 -2.13 2.56 4.45
N ILE A 45 -1.01 3.02 3.91
CA ILE A 45 0.07 3.68 4.66
C ILE A 45 -0.42 5.02 5.24
N ILE A 46 -1.09 5.85 4.43
CA ILE A 46 -1.63 7.15 4.87
C ILE A 46 -2.64 6.97 6.00
N VAL A 47 -3.59 6.03 5.85
CA VAL A 47 -4.58 5.71 6.90
C VAL A 47 -3.88 5.22 8.17
N GLY A 48 -2.86 4.39 8.04
CA GLY A 48 -2.03 3.94 9.15
C GLY A 48 -1.39 5.10 9.92
N PHE A 49 -0.78 6.06 9.22
CA PHE A 49 -0.21 7.26 9.84
C PHE A 49 -1.27 8.16 10.49
N ILE A 50 -2.38 8.44 9.81
CA ILE A 50 -3.48 9.25 10.37
C ILE A 50 -4.02 8.60 11.65
N SER A 51 -4.24 7.28 11.63
CA SER A 51 -4.69 6.53 12.80
C SER A 51 -3.68 6.61 13.95
N LEU A 52 -2.39 6.59 13.66
CA LEU A 52 -1.31 6.63 14.65
C LEU A 52 -1.25 8.00 15.35
N PHE A 53 -1.34 9.09 14.60
CA PHE A 53 -1.25 10.46 15.15
C PHE A 53 -2.58 10.97 15.73
N LYS A 54 -3.73 10.58 15.16
CA LYS A 54 -5.04 11.09 15.56
C LYS A 54 -5.78 10.17 16.53
N GLY A 55 -5.48 8.87 16.54
CA GLY A 55 -6.14 7.88 17.40
C GLY A 55 -5.45 7.64 18.75
N TRP A 56 -4.24 8.16 18.94
CA TRP A 56 -3.41 7.94 20.13
C TRP A 56 -2.78 9.22 20.69
N GLY A 57 -3.19 10.38 20.18
CA GLY A 57 -2.80 11.72 20.67
C GLY A 57 -3.83 12.32 21.60
#